data_AF-A0A956PKU1-F1
#
_entry.id   AF-A0A956PKU1-F1
#
_cell.length_a   1.000
_cell.length_b   1.000
_cell.length_c   1.000
_cell.angle_alpha   90.00
_cell.angle_beta   90.00
_cell.angle_gamma   90.00
#
_symmetry.space_group_name_H-M   'P 1'
#
loop_
_entity.id
_entity.type
_entity.pdbx_description
1 polymer ?
#
loop_
_entity_poly.entity_id
_entity_poly.type
_entity_poly.pdbx_seq_one_letter_code
_entity_poly.pdbx_strand_id
1 'polypeptide(L)'
;MTVEDFLYESADRLRNGEYLVPDVVLPAIDQARESLEELTAEIEDDPSPPGLEALDGALLEAYGLFFDALDLLELAVEEDVPGLASEILVRTQDGVETLREVRRQAGTHNRTMQEETGVVG
;
A
#
# COMPACT_ATOMS: atom_id res chain seq x y z
N MET A 1 -6.70 11.13 -3.89
CA MET A 1 -5.47 10.51 -4.40
C MET A 1 -5.12 9.41 -3.41
N THR A 2 -4.84 8.20 -3.89
CA THR A 2 -4.42 7.08 -3.03
C THR A 2 -2.92 7.13 -2.77
N VAL A 3 -2.42 6.36 -1.81
CA VAL A 3 -0.98 6.22 -1.56
C VAL A 3 -0.28 5.62 -2.78
N GLU A 4 -0.89 4.62 -3.44
CA GLU A 4 -0.35 4.04 -4.67
C GLU A 4 -0.22 5.09 -5.80
N ASP A 5 -1.24 5.92 -6.03
CA ASP A 5 -1.20 6.95 -7.07
C ASP A 5 -0.09 7.96 -6.80
N PHE A 6 0.03 8.40 -5.54
CA PHE A 6 1.06 9.33 -5.10
C PHE A 6 2.47 8.79 -5.32
N LEU A 7 2.72 7.53 -4.93
CA LEU A 7 4.02 6.88 -5.10
C LEU A 7 4.37 6.69 -6.58
N TYR A 8 3.41 6.23 -7.41
CA TYR A 8 3.63 6.08 -8.85
C TYR A 8 3.93 7.42 -9.53
N GLU A 9 3.15 8.46 -9.24
CA GLU A 9 3.37 9.79 -9.81
C GLU A 9 4.74 10.34 -9.41
N SER A 10 5.07 10.26 -8.11
CA SER A 10 6.34 10.79 -7.59
C SER A 10 7.55 10.05 -8.17
N ALA A 11 7.48 8.72 -8.26
CA ALA A 11 8.56 7.93 -8.82
C ALA A 11 8.70 8.11 -10.34
N ASP A 12 7.60 8.29 -11.08
CA ASP A 12 7.67 8.60 -12.51
C ASP A 12 8.34 9.95 -12.76
N ARG A 13 7.98 10.97 -11.96
CA ARG A 13 8.60 12.30 -12.02
C ARG A 13 10.10 12.23 -11.73
N LEU A 14 10.53 11.50 -10.69
CA LEU A 14 11.95 11.27 -10.41
C LEU A 14 12.65 10.56 -11.57
N ARG A 15 12.05 9.52 -12.13
CA ARG A 15 12.60 8.77 -13.28
C ARG A 15 12.78 9.65 -14.51
N ASN A 16 11.88 10.61 -14.72
CA ASN A 16 11.94 11.57 -15.82
C ASN A 16 12.92 12.73 -15.54
N GLY A 17 13.57 12.76 -14.38
CA GLY A 17 14.49 13.81 -13.97
C GLY A 17 13.77 15.11 -13.58
N GLU A 18 12.49 15.03 -13.23
CA GLU A 18 11.76 16.16 -12.69
C GLU A 18 12.17 16.44 -11.24
N TYR A 19 12.27 17.72 -10.91
CA TYR A 19 12.53 18.14 -9.55
C TYR A 19 11.27 18.00 -8.69
N LEU A 20 11.37 17.21 -7.63
CA LEU A 20 10.38 17.13 -6.58
C LEU A 20 10.62 18.24 -5.57
N VAL A 21 9.64 19.12 -5.37
CA VAL A 21 9.76 20.25 -4.44
C VAL A 21 9.61 19.72 -3.00
N PRO A 22 10.64 19.80 -2.14
CA PRO A 22 10.59 19.20 -0.80
C PRO A 22 9.44 19.75 0.06
N ASP A 23 9.20 21.07 0.01
CA ASP A 23 8.11 21.74 0.74
C ASP A 23 6.70 21.25 0.34
N VAL A 24 6.57 20.54 -0.78
CA VAL A 24 5.31 19.96 -1.26
C VAL A 24 5.28 18.46 -1.02
N VAL A 25 6.39 17.77 -1.32
CA VAL A 25 6.45 16.30 -1.31
C VAL A 25 6.62 15.74 0.10
N LEU A 26 7.45 16.34 0.96
CA LEU A 26 7.64 15.86 2.34
C LEU A 26 6.35 15.89 3.16
N PRO A 27 5.55 16.98 3.16
CA PRO A 27 4.26 16.97 3.85
C PRO A 27 3.24 15.98 3.25
N ALA A 28 3.37 15.63 1.97
CA ALA A 28 2.52 14.63 1.33
C ALA A 28 2.92 13.21 1.73
N ILE A 29 4.22 12.95 1.93
CA ILE A 29 4.74 11.70 2.51
C ILE A 29 4.20 11.51 3.92
N ASP A 30 4.27 12.54 4.76
CA ASP A 30 3.76 12.48 6.15
C ASP A 30 2.27 12.12 6.20
N GLN A 31 1.45 12.76 5.35
CA GLN A 31 0.02 12.45 5.25
C GLN A 31 -0.23 11.02 4.76
N ALA A 32 0.58 10.53 3.81
CA ALA A 32 0.48 9.17 3.32
C ALA A 32 0.86 8.15 4.41
N ARG A 33 1.90 8.43 5.21
CA ARG A 33 2.28 7.61 6.37
C ARG A 33 1.17 7.57 7.41
N GLU A 34 0.64 8.72 7.81
CA GLU A 34 -0.47 8.82 8.77
C GLU A 34 -1.69 7.99 8.31
N SER A 35 -2.04 8.08 7.02
CA SER A 35 -3.12 7.29 6.44
C SER A 35 -2.88 5.77 6.52
N LEU A 36 -1.64 5.33 6.31
CA LEU A 36 -1.27 3.90 6.42
C LEU A 36 -1.21 3.43 7.88
N GLU A 37 -0.78 4.30 8.80
CA GLU A 37 -0.77 4.03 10.24
C GLU A 37 -2.20 3.85 10.77
N GLU A 38 -3.14 4.71 10.34
CA GLU A 38 -4.57 4.57 10.65
C GLU A 38 -5.12 3.23 10.15
N LEU A 39 -4.84 2.87 8.89
CA LEU A 39 -5.29 1.58 8.32
C LEU A 39 -4.67 0.37 9.03
N THR A 40 -3.42 0.49 9.49
CA THR A 40 -2.75 -0.56 10.26
C THR A 40 -3.39 -0.71 11.63
N ALA A 41 -3.67 0.40 12.31
CA ALA A 41 -4.33 0.41 13.60
C ALA A 41 -5.76 -0.15 13.53
N GLU A 42 -6.51 0.11 12.45
CA GLU A 42 -7.84 -0.47 12.23
C GLU A 42 -7.80 -2.01 12.20
N ILE A 43 -6.77 -2.59 11.56
CA ILE A 43 -6.59 -4.05 11.51
C ILE A 43 -6.24 -4.61 12.90
N GLU A 44 -5.47 -3.86 13.69
CA GLU A 44 -5.11 -4.28 15.05
C GLU A 44 -6.29 -4.18 16.03
N ASP A 45 -7.16 -3.18 15.89
CA ASP A 45 -8.32 -2.96 16.77
C ASP A 45 -9.49 -3.89 16.44
N ASP A 46 -9.77 -4.13 15.15
CA ASP A 46 -10.83 -5.02 14.66
C ASP A 46 -10.26 -6.05 13.66
N PRO A 47 -9.49 -7.05 14.14
CA PRO A 47 -8.90 -8.05 13.27
C PRO A 47 -9.96 -8.93 12.62
N SER A 48 -9.62 -9.51 11.47
CA SER A 48 -10.49 -10.43 10.76
C SER A 48 -10.91 -11.62 11.63
N PRO A 49 -12.11 -12.18 11.42
CA PRO A 49 -12.58 -13.32 12.17
C PRO A 49 -11.67 -14.55 11.97
N PRO A 50 -11.74 -15.53 12.90
CA PRO A 50 -10.91 -16.72 12.81
C PRO A 50 -11.07 -17.46 11.47
N GLY A 51 -9.95 -17.88 10.88
CA GLY A 51 -9.88 -18.46 9.54
C GLY A 51 -9.59 -17.45 8.42
N LEU A 52 -9.52 -16.16 8.72
CA LEU A 52 -9.16 -15.07 7.79
C LEU A 52 -7.94 -14.28 8.24
N GLU A 53 -7.21 -14.70 9.28
CA GLU A 53 -6.04 -14.00 9.83
C GLU A 53 -4.91 -13.82 8.80
N ALA A 54 -4.84 -14.72 7.81
CA ALA A 54 -3.90 -14.60 6.70
C ALA A 54 -4.18 -13.37 5.81
N LEU A 55 -5.43 -12.89 5.76
CA LEU A 55 -5.78 -11.68 5.02
C LEU A 55 -5.24 -10.43 5.73
N ASP A 56 -5.36 -10.36 7.06
CA ASP A 56 -4.79 -9.27 7.85
C ASP A 56 -3.27 -9.23 7.69
N GLY A 57 -2.61 -10.39 7.79
CA GLY A 57 -1.16 -10.49 7.58
C GLY A 57 -0.73 -9.98 6.21
N ALA A 58 -1.46 -10.33 5.15
CA ALA A 58 -1.18 -9.87 3.79
C ALA A 58 -1.52 -8.39 3.57
N LEU A 59 -2.53 -7.84 4.26
CA LEU A 59 -2.80 -6.39 4.26
C LEU A 59 -1.65 -5.62 4.90
N LEU A 60 -1.20 -6.07 6.07
CA LEU A 60 -0.06 -5.48 6.77
C LEU A 60 1.24 -5.57 5.96
N GLU A 61 1.46 -6.69 5.26
CA GLU A 61 2.58 -6.85 4.33
C GLU A 61 2.52 -5.81 3.19
N ALA A 62 1.34 -5.63 2.59
CA ALA A 62 1.15 -4.62 1.55
C ALA A 62 1.41 -3.19 2.07
N TYR A 63 0.92 -2.86 3.27
CA TYR A 63 1.16 -1.55 3.88
C TYR A 63 2.64 -1.34 4.21
N GLY A 64 3.32 -2.36 4.69
CA GLY A 64 4.78 -2.34 4.89
C GLY A 64 5.55 -2.00 3.61
N LEU A 65 5.14 -2.57 2.47
CA LEU A 65 5.74 -2.24 1.17
C LEU A 65 5.50 -0.78 0.76
N PHE A 66 4.36 -0.19 1.11
CA PHE A 66 4.12 1.23 0.88
C PHE A 66 4.93 2.12 1.83
N PHE A 67 5.11 1.74 3.10
CA PHE A 67 6.03 2.43 4.01
C PHE A 67 7.46 2.43 3.47
N ASP A 68 7.97 1.27 3.04
CA ASP A 68 9.30 1.18 2.41
C ASP A 68 9.41 2.10 1.18
N ALA A 69 8.37 2.18 0.36
CA ALA A 69 8.34 3.07 -0.81
C ALA A 69 8.34 4.55 -0.42
N LEU A 70 7.63 4.92 0.65
CA LEU A 70 7.60 6.29 1.19
C LEU A 70 8.95 6.69 1.77
N ASP A 71 9.63 5.79 2.52
CA ASP A 71 10.97 6.01 3.07
C ASP A 71 11.99 6.26 1.96
N LEU A 72 11.92 5.47 0.88
CA LEU A 72 12.78 5.65 -0.29
C LEU A 72 12.48 6.96 -1.04
N LEU A 73 11.22 7.39 -1.08
CA LEU A 73 10.82 8.65 -1.70
C LEU A 73 11.31 9.85 -0.87
N GLU A 74 11.17 9.80 0.46
CA GLU A 74 11.73 10.81 1.36
C GLU A 74 13.24 10.93 1.15
N LEU A 75 13.96 9.80 1.19
CA LEU A 75 15.40 9.76 0.95
C LEU A 75 15.77 10.33 -0.43
N ALA A 76 15.02 9.99 -1.47
CA ALA A 76 15.25 10.50 -2.82
C ALA A 76 15.11 12.04 -2.89
N VAL A 77 14.17 12.61 -2.14
CA VAL A 77 13.91 14.06 -2.11
C VAL A 77 14.94 14.79 -1.26
N GLU A 78 15.28 14.26 -0.08
CA GLU A 78 16.22 14.89 0.84
C GLU A 78 17.67 14.86 0.32
N GLU A 79 18.07 13.75 -0.28
CA GLU A 79 19.45 13.52 -0.75
C GLU A 79 19.62 13.76 -2.27
N ASP A 80 18.57 14.17 -2.98
CA ASP A 80 18.54 14.37 -4.43
C ASP A 80 19.05 13.15 -5.21
N VAL A 81 18.50 11.97 -4.88
CA VAL A 81 18.89 10.67 -5.45
C VAL A 81 17.78 10.11 -6.37
N PRO A 82 17.68 10.57 -7.63
CA PRO A 82 16.66 10.10 -8.56
C PRO A 82 16.81 8.62 -8.93
N GLY A 83 17.98 8.02 -8.67
CA GLY A 83 18.24 6.59 -8.88
C GLY A 83 17.35 5.66 -8.06
N LEU A 84 16.73 6.16 -6.97
CA LEU A 84 15.80 5.38 -6.14
C LEU A 84 14.43 5.18 -6.79
N ALA A 85 14.10 5.91 -7.86
CA ALA A 85 12.80 5.82 -8.53
C ALA A 85 12.42 4.40 -8.92
N SER A 86 13.37 3.57 -9.35
CA SER A 86 13.10 2.18 -9.74
C SER A 86 12.73 1.32 -8.54
N GLU A 87 13.39 1.49 -7.40
CA GLU A 87 13.08 0.74 -6.18
C GLU A 87 11.72 1.17 -5.61
N ILE A 88 11.42 2.48 -5.62
CA ILE A 88 10.10 3.00 -5.20
C ILE A 88 8.98 2.36 -6.03
N LEU A 89 9.15 2.28 -7.36
CA LEU A 89 8.19 1.64 -8.25
C LEU A 89 8.03 0.14 -7.96
N VAL A 90 9.12 -0.59 -7.70
CA VAL A 90 9.08 -2.02 -7.38
C VAL A 90 8.28 -2.24 -6.09
N ARG A 91 8.60 -1.51 -5.01
CA ARG A 91 7.89 -1.65 -3.73
C ARG A 91 6.40 -1.30 -3.84
N THR A 92 6.09 -0.23 -4.58
CA THR A 92 4.71 0.16 -4.85
C THR A 92 3.96 -0.93 -5.63
N GLN A 93 4.59 -1.50 -6.65
CA GLN A 93 4.00 -2.57 -7.44
C GLN A 93 3.74 -3.83 -6.61
N ASP A 94 4.74 -4.26 -5.83
CA ASP A 94 4.61 -5.43 -4.96
C ASP A 94 3.46 -5.23 -3.95
N GLY A 95 3.37 -4.05 -3.32
CA GLY A 95 2.27 -3.73 -2.39
C GLY A 95 0.89 -3.81 -3.06
N VAL A 96 0.76 -3.26 -4.28
CA VAL A 96 -0.48 -3.34 -5.06
C VAL A 96 -0.83 -4.78 -5.46
N GLU A 97 0.16 -5.59 -5.83
CA GLU A 97 -0.04 -6.99 -6.17
C GLU A 97 -0.52 -7.79 -4.95
N THR A 98 0.08 -7.55 -3.78
CA THR A 98 -0.37 -8.14 -2.51
C THR A 98 -1.81 -7.73 -2.18
N LEU A 99 -2.18 -6.44 -2.29
CA LEU A 99 -3.57 -6.00 -2.09
C LEU A 99 -4.55 -6.66 -3.08
N ARG A 100 -4.15 -6.84 -4.33
CA ARG A 100 -4.98 -7.54 -5.33
C ARG A 100 -5.15 -9.00 -4.98
N GLU A 101 -4.15 -9.65 -4.41
CA GLU A 101 -4.24 -11.01 -3.92
C GLU A 101 -5.19 -11.12 -2.72
N VAL A 102 -5.06 -10.24 -1.72
CA VAL A 102 -5.98 -10.16 -0.58
C VAL A 102 -7.43 -10.05 -1.06
N ARG A 103 -7.71 -9.12 -1.99
CA ARG A 103 -9.06 -8.93 -2.54
C ARG A 103 -9.59 -10.19 -3.25
N ARG A 104 -8.72 -10.93 -3.96
CA ARG A 104 -9.09 -12.21 -4.61
C ARG A 104 -9.40 -13.30 -3.58
N GLN A 105 -8.59 -13.41 -2.53
CA GLN A 105 -8.78 -14.39 -1.47
C GLN A 105 -10.06 -14.09 -0.66
N ALA A 106 -10.28 -12.84 -0.27
CA ALA A 106 -11.52 -12.40 0.40
C ALA A 106 -12.78 -12.64 -0.45
N GLY A 107 -12.70 -12.36 -1.76
CA GLY A 107 -13.80 -12.61 -2.69
C GLY A 107 -14.11 -14.10 -2.89
N THR A 108 -13.08 -14.96 -2.83
CA THR A 108 -13.24 -16.42 -2.91
C THR A 108 -13.89 -16.94 -1.63
N HIS A 109 -13.45 -16.48 -0.47
CA HIS A 109 -14.02 -16.88 0.82
C HIS A 109 -15.50 -16.49 0.94
N ASN A 110 -15.87 -15.27 0.53
CA ASN A 110 -17.27 -14.83 0.49
C ASN A 110 -18.14 -15.68 -0.44
N ARG A 111 -17.60 -16.14 -1.58
CA ARG A 111 -18.33 -17.03 -2.50
C ARG A 111 -18.53 -18.42 -1.89
N THR A 112 -17.49 -18.99 -1.29
CA THR A 112 -17.57 -20.30 -0.62
C THR A 112 -18.58 -20.28 0.51
N MET A 113 -18.58 -19.24 1.35
CA MET A 113 -19.58 -19.05 2.41
C MET A 113 -21.01 -18.94 1.86
N GLN A 114 -21.24 -18.27 0.73
CA GLN A 114 -22.56 -18.20 0.09
C GLN A 114 -23.03 -19.55 -0.48
N GLU A 115 -22.10 -20.35 -0.99
CA GLU A 115 -22.38 -21.71 -1.50
C GLU A 115 -22.62 -22.72 -0.36
N GLU A 116 -21.92 -22.58 0.77
CA GLU A 116 -22.06 -23.43 1.96
C GLU A 116 -23.28 -23.07 2.83
N THR A 117 -23.67 -21.79 2.89
CA THR A 117 -24.85 -21.35 3.65
C THR A 117 -26.17 -21.55 2.91
N GLY A 118 -26.14 -21.95 1.64
CA GLY A 118 -27.30 -22.43 0.90
C GLY A 118 -28.57 -21.61 1.14
N VAL A 119 -28.62 -20.38 0.64
CA VAL A 119 -29.91 -19.70 0.44
C VAL A 119 -30.61 -20.37 -0.74
N VAL A 120 -31.19 -21.54 -0.46
CA VAL A 120 -32.45 -21.98 -1.05
C VAL A 120 -33.53 -21.46 -0.10
N GLY A 121 -34.17 -20.36 -0.51
CA GLY A 121 -35.30 -19.75 0.18
C GLY A 121 -35.86 -18.61 -0.64
#